data_AF-A0A7C4J116-F1
#
_entry.id   AF-A0A7C4J116-F1
#
_cell.length_a   1.000
_cell.length_b   1.000
_cell.length_c   1.000
_cell.angle_alpha   90.00
_cell.angle_beta   90.00
_cell.angle_gamma   90.00
#
_symmetry.space_group_name_H-M   'P 1'
#
loop_
_entity.id
_entity.type
_entity.pdbx_description
1 polymer ?
#
loop_
_entity_poly.entity_id
_entity_poly.type
_entity_poly.pdbx_seq_one_letter_code
_entity_poly.pdbx_strand_id
1 'polypeptide(L)'
;MNIVFIQLPLLDHGYNYIAGNMANAPATLQAFCLSNYRTKINAVQLPQTIQNFGSDPIIVNAILHHEPTHVAFTCYLWNVERSLAIAQKIKALTPEVTILFGGPEIQLQAHILQQHHPEINIFIIGEGEFFFQHYIRNTHHQFLHTINGNTVFIQPADAYIPIDKMVEPYTQGYLQPMFDGSLSVEITRGCPFTCNYCLYSKNTSKVRSIPPDTIATIIHKAKKDNIKEIYLLAPTFNQSKHFTNYCNALIQSNNTIPLHTEIRADRITKETITLLKKAGFRSFEVGLQTMNQTCLQHIGRNTNAQKELEGIVRLKDAGFTLQVGIIPGLPTDTPESFMETIDTLLDYGLGNEIELYPLMVLPGTALYDEALQHNATFMQQPPYYFIEGFNFSQQDLHAINAYFEDTTGFLFNTPYIPSFIFDTHGTLTASALINLTQGSDPKNALHHIQTSHFTFYLLCDSSTQIDIALQTILSHCNIHTMLYSVVCIYNDILDDSAIARTLLAAINTFYYRMMHFQDTYDRLPVRIFQLFETLETFLHAQKLYSCINPILLLTPENYTKLSQVDIAYPFPIVIQKGFAKQCIQWLKEQYTESIELVSFQDEADQKYVYTSMGIPYSNAVSFKTLLL
;
A
#
# COMPACT_ATOMS: atom_id res chain seq x y z
N MET A 1 4.70 -32.81 1.29
CA MET A 1 4.11 -31.60 1.90
C MET A 1 3.40 -30.83 0.81
N ASN A 2 2.25 -30.26 1.13
CA ASN A 2 1.50 -29.35 0.27
C ASN A 2 1.40 -27.99 0.95
N ILE A 3 2.01 -26.97 0.34
CA ILE A 3 2.22 -25.63 0.93
C ILE A 3 1.45 -24.59 0.11
N VAL A 4 0.64 -23.78 0.78
CA VAL A 4 0.02 -22.59 0.19
C VAL A 4 0.74 -21.35 0.72
N PHE A 5 1.35 -20.58 -0.16
CA PHE A 5 1.98 -19.28 0.16
C PHE A 5 0.98 -18.14 -0.04
N ILE A 6 0.97 -17.19 0.90
CA ILE A 6 0.01 -16.08 0.92
C ILE A 6 0.71 -14.77 1.26
N GLN A 7 0.40 -13.72 0.49
CA GLN A 7 0.77 -12.35 0.79
C GLN A 7 -0.44 -11.44 0.60
N LEU A 8 -0.94 -10.90 1.70
CA LEU A 8 -2.10 -10.02 1.70
C LEU A 8 -1.69 -8.55 1.46
N PRO A 9 -2.52 -7.75 0.78
CA PRO A 9 -2.22 -6.36 0.46
C PRO A 9 -2.37 -5.43 1.67
N LEU A 10 -1.81 -4.22 1.56
CA LEU A 10 -2.35 -3.08 2.30
C LEU A 10 -3.75 -2.79 1.74
N LEU A 11 -4.74 -2.73 2.62
CA LEU A 11 -6.11 -2.41 2.22
C LEU A 11 -6.32 -0.90 2.25
N ASP A 12 -6.98 -0.39 1.22
CA ASP A 12 -7.40 1.00 1.08
C ASP A 12 -8.83 1.07 0.52
N HIS A 13 -9.50 2.20 0.71
CA HIS A 13 -10.83 2.48 0.17
C HIS A 13 -10.82 2.83 -1.33
N GLY A 14 -9.65 2.89 -1.96
CA GLY A 14 -9.51 2.97 -3.41
C GLY A 14 -10.04 1.71 -4.10
N TYR A 15 -11.24 1.81 -4.70
CA TYR A 15 -12.02 0.74 -5.34
C TYR A 15 -11.29 -0.13 -6.38
N ASN A 16 -10.12 0.29 -6.87
CA ASN A 16 -9.32 -0.40 -7.88
C ASN A 16 -7.82 -0.46 -7.55
N TYR A 17 -7.39 0.08 -6.40
CA TYR A 17 -5.98 0.38 -6.17
C TYR A 17 -5.36 -0.60 -5.18
N ILE A 18 -4.68 -1.62 -5.73
CA ILE A 18 -3.62 -2.31 -5.01
C ILE A 18 -2.40 -2.26 -5.92
N ALA A 19 -1.83 -1.06 -6.09
CA ALA A 19 -0.49 -0.96 -6.65
C ALA A 19 0.50 -1.56 -5.64
N GLY A 20 1.52 -2.25 -6.14
CA GLY A 20 2.65 -2.67 -5.30
C GLY A 20 2.47 -3.96 -4.47
N ASN A 21 1.27 -4.54 -4.29
CA ASN A 21 1.16 -5.87 -3.65
C ASN A 21 1.46 -7.02 -4.62
N MET A 22 2.73 -7.08 -5.04
CA MET A 22 3.25 -8.16 -5.86
C MET A 22 3.84 -9.24 -4.96
N ALA A 23 3.44 -10.48 -5.17
CA ALA A 23 3.80 -11.63 -4.33
C ALA A 23 5.25 -12.13 -4.56
N ASN A 24 6.23 -11.22 -4.53
CA ASN A 24 7.65 -11.49 -4.78
C ASN A 24 8.22 -12.53 -3.80
N ALA A 25 7.98 -12.37 -2.50
CA ALA A 25 8.45 -13.32 -1.48
C ALA A 25 7.81 -14.71 -1.67
N PRO A 26 6.46 -14.86 -1.72
CA PRO A 26 5.80 -16.12 -2.06
C PRO A 26 6.31 -16.77 -3.34
N ALA A 27 6.46 -16.01 -4.41
CA ALA A 27 6.91 -16.53 -5.71
C ALA A 27 8.35 -17.03 -5.65
N THR A 28 9.24 -16.32 -4.96
CA THR A 28 10.63 -16.74 -4.77
C THR A 28 10.71 -18.01 -3.93
N LEU A 29 9.92 -18.10 -2.85
CA LEU A 29 9.87 -19.30 -2.01
C LEU A 29 9.28 -20.51 -2.74
N GLN A 30 8.22 -20.30 -3.54
CA GLN A 30 7.65 -21.33 -4.40
C GLN A 30 8.70 -21.83 -5.41
N ALA A 31 9.37 -20.90 -6.11
CA ALA A 31 10.42 -21.22 -7.07
C ALA A 31 11.57 -22.00 -6.43
N PHE A 32 12.03 -21.57 -5.26
CA PHE A 32 13.07 -22.25 -4.49
C PHE A 32 12.66 -23.67 -4.08
N CYS A 33 11.47 -23.83 -3.50
CA CYS A 33 10.98 -25.13 -3.03
C CYS A 33 10.79 -26.12 -4.19
N LEU A 34 10.19 -25.68 -5.29
CA LEU A 34 9.94 -26.56 -6.44
C LEU A 34 11.21 -26.87 -7.22
N SER A 35 12.19 -25.97 -7.28
CA SER A 35 13.46 -26.24 -7.98
C SER A 35 14.36 -27.20 -7.21
N ASN A 36 14.33 -27.16 -5.88
CA ASN A 36 15.23 -27.97 -5.04
C ASN A 36 14.57 -29.23 -4.46
N TYR A 37 13.24 -29.25 -4.32
CA TYR A 37 12.53 -30.27 -3.52
C TYR A 37 11.20 -30.73 -4.13
N ARG A 38 11.03 -30.66 -5.46
CA ARG A 38 9.78 -31.03 -6.18
C ARG A 38 9.21 -32.40 -5.83
N THR A 39 10.07 -33.38 -5.50
CA THR A 39 9.64 -34.74 -5.15
C THR A 39 9.06 -34.84 -3.73
N LYS A 40 9.27 -33.81 -2.89
CA LYS A 40 8.83 -33.77 -1.49
C LYS A 40 7.77 -32.69 -1.24
N ILE A 41 7.72 -31.66 -2.09
CA ILE A 41 6.86 -30.48 -1.93
C ILE A 41 6.03 -30.25 -3.18
N ASN A 42 4.73 -30.05 -2.95
CA ASN A 42 3.88 -29.22 -3.79
C ASN A 42 3.76 -27.84 -3.15
N ALA A 43 3.85 -26.78 -3.96
CA ALA A 43 3.77 -25.40 -3.50
C ALA A 43 2.96 -24.55 -4.47
N VAL A 44 2.00 -23.79 -3.95
CA VAL A 44 1.11 -22.94 -4.74
C VAL A 44 0.94 -21.56 -4.09
N GLN A 45 0.57 -20.59 -4.90
CA GLN A 45 0.08 -19.29 -4.47
C GLN A 45 -1.40 -19.18 -4.85
N LEU A 46 -2.16 -18.36 -4.14
CA LEU A 46 -3.54 -18.08 -4.51
C LEU A 46 -3.60 -17.14 -5.73
N PRO A 47 -4.69 -17.14 -6.51
CA PRO A 47 -4.88 -16.17 -7.58
C PRO A 47 -4.78 -14.72 -7.07
N GLN A 48 -4.14 -13.83 -7.84
CA GLN A 48 -3.92 -12.43 -7.47
C GLN A 48 -5.22 -11.71 -7.10
N THR A 49 -6.31 -11.95 -7.86
CA THR A 49 -7.62 -11.38 -7.57
C THR A 49 -8.15 -11.76 -6.19
N ILE A 50 -7.94 -13.01 -5.76
CA ILE A 50 -8.38 -13.48 -4.45
C ILE A 50 -7.48 -12.93 -3.34
N GLN A 51 -6.15 -12.92 -3.53
CA GLN A 51 -5.23 -12.37 -2.53
C GLN A 51 -5.45 -10.88 -2.29
N ASN A 52 -5.64 -10.13 -3.38
CA ASN A 52 -5.76 -8.68 -3.34
C ASN A 52 -7.16 -8.22 -2.91
N PHE A 53 -8.22 -8.84 -3.44
CA PHE A 53 -9.56 -8.30 -3.25
C PHE A 53 -10.46 -9.17 -2.39
N GLY A 54 -10.14 -10.45 -2.15
CA GLY A 54 -11.03 -11.39 -1.48
C GLY A 54 -11.31 -11.01 -0.02
N SER A 55 -12.55 -11.21 0.44
CA SER A 55 -12.88 -11.19 1.87
C SER A 55 -12.22 -12.36 2.61
N ASP A 56 -12.11 -12.28 3.93
CA ASP A 56 -11.47 -13.34 4.72
C ASP A 56 -12.09 -14.73 4.50
N PRO A 57 -13.43 -14.91 4.45
CA PRO A 57 -14.03 -16.21 4.12
C PRO A 57 -13.65 -16.72 2.74
N ILE A 58 -13.56 -15.84 1.74
CA ILE A 58 -13.18 -16.21 0.37
C ILE A 58 -11.72 -16.67 0.32
N ILE A 59 -10.83 -15.95 1.01
CA ILE A 59 -9.42 -16.33 1.11
C ILE A 59 -9.29 -17.68 1.84
N VAL A 60 -9.93 -17.86 2.99
CA VAL A 60 -9.93 -19.14 3.73
C VAL A 60 -10.41 -20.29 2.84
N ASN A 61 -11.53 -20.12 2.14
CA ASN A 61 -12.05 -21.15 1.25
C ASN A 61 -11.08 -21.48 0.10
N ALA A 62 -10.48 -20.45 -0.52
CA ALA A 62 -9.49 -20.65 -1.59
C ALA A 62 -8.24 -21.40 -1.09
N ILE A 63 -7.79 -21.12 0.13
CA ILE A 63 -6.67 -21.85 0.77
C ILE A 63 -7.04 -23.32 0.97
N LEU A 64 -8.19 -23.58 1.59
CA LEU A 64 -8.61 -24.94 1.95
C LEU A 64 -8.94 -25.79 0.73
N HIS A 65 -9.36 -25.19 -0.39
CA HIS A 65 -9.56 -25.89 -1.66
C HIS A 65 -8.29 -26.57 -2.17
N HIS A 66 -7.10 -26.08 -1.79
CA HIS A 66 -5.85 -26.71 -2.14
C HIS A 66 -5.48 -27.89 -1.23
N GLU A 67 -6.29 -28.24 -0.22
CA GLU A 67 -5.99 -29.28 0.77
C GLU A 67 -4.57 -29.12 1.37
N PRO A 68 -4.24 -27.95 1.95
CA PRO A 68 -2.90 -27.67 2.41
C PRO A 68 -2.56 -28.52 3.63
N THR A 69 -1.30 -28.97 3.67
CA THR A 69 -0.70 -29.42 4.94
C THR A 69 -0.04 -28.26 5.68
N HIS A 70 0.34 -27.22 4.93
CA HIS A 70 1.03 -26.03 5.44
C HIS A 70 0.45 -24.78 4.77
N VAL A 71 0.30 -23.71 5.55
CA VAL A 71 -0.04 -22.38 5.06
C VAL A 71 1.03 -21.41 5.56
N ALA A 72 1.68 -20.72 4.63
CA ALA A 72 2.78 -19.82 4.92
C ALA A 72 2.41 -18.37 4.56
N PHE A 73 2.30 -17.52 5.58
CA PHE A 73 2.01 -16.10 5.44
C PHE A 73 3.30 -15.30 5.33
N THR A 74 3.35 -14.42 4.34
CA THR A 74 4.34 -13.33 4.25
C THR A 74 3.77 -12.09 4.90
N CYS A 75 4.25 -11.81 6.10
CA CYS A 75 3.78 -10.77 7.00
C CYS A 75 4.62 -9.49 6.85
N TYR A 76 3.90 -8.41 6.56
CA TYR A 76 4.37 -7.03 6.57
C TYR A 76 3.58 -6.27 7.64
N LEU A 77 4.08 -5.08 8.01
CA LEU A 77 3.44 -4.23 9.02
C LEU A 77 1.97 -3.94 8.70
N TRP A 78 1.59 -3.90 7.43
CA TRP A 78 0.22 -3.59 6.99
C TRP A 78 -0.73 -4.79 6.92
N ASN A 79 -0.24 -6.03 7.03
CA ASN A 79 -1.08 -7.22 6.80
C ASN A 79 -1.02 -8.27 7.90
N VAL A 80 -0.17 -8.09 8.92
CA VAL A 80 0.06 -9.11 9.95
C VAL A 80 -1.19 -9.40 10.78
N GLU A 81 -1.97 -8.38 11.14
CA GLU A 81 -3.21 -8.53 11.92
C GLU A 81 -4.28 -9.30 11.13
N ARG A 82 -4.44 -8.99 9.84
CA ARG A 82 -5.36 -9.70 8.95
C ARG A 82 -4.91 -11.14 8.70
N SER A 83 -3.60 -11.36 8.53
CA SER A 83 -3.03 -12.70 8.38
C SER A 83 -3.32 -13.56 9.61
N LEU A 84 -3.21 -12.99 10.81
CA LEU A 84 -3.55 -13.66 12.07
C LEU A 84 -5.03 -14.04 12.14
N ALA A 85 -5.93 -13.12 11.79
CA ALA A 85 -7.37 -13.39 11.76
C ALA A 85 -7.73 -14.54 10.79
N ILE A 86 -7.09 -14.59 9.62
CA ILE A 86 -7.27 -15.68 8.65
C ILE A 86 -6.68 -16.99 9.18
N ALA A 87 -5.50 -16.96 9.82
CA ALA A 87 -4.88 -18.14 10.44
C ALA A 87 -5.77 -18.76 11.52
N GLN A 88 -6.39 -17.95 12.37
CA GLN A 88 -7.36 -18.40 13.38
C GLN A 88 -8.56 -19.11 12.74
N LYS A 89 -9.12 -18.56 11.67
CA LYS A 89 -10.23 -19.18 10.92
C LYS A 89 -9.81 -20.52 10.30
N ILE A 90 -8.61 -20.61 9.73
CA ILE A 90 -8.06 -21.87 9.18
C ILE A 90 -7.92 -22.91 10.29
N LYS A 91 -7.36 -22.55 11.46
CA LYS A 91 -7.22 -23.47 12.60
C LYS A 91 -8.55 -23.94 13.16
N ALA A 92 -9.56 -23.07 13.19
CA ALA A 92 -10.90 -23.46 13.62
C ALA A 92 -11.54 -24.51 12.71
N LEU A 93 -11.26 -24.47 11.41
CA LEU A 93 -11.78 -25.42 10.42
C LEU A 93 -10.90 -26.67 10.24
N THR A 94 -9.58 -26.49 10.35
CA THR A 94 -8.56 -27.52 10.06
C THR A 94 -7.39 -27.41 11.05
N PRO A 95 -7.54 -27.92 12.29
CA PRO A 95 -6.54 -27.75 13.36
C PRO A 95 -5.16 -28.31 13.03
N GLU A 96 -5.11 -29.36 12.20
CA GLU A 96 -3.91 -30.10 11.80
C GLU A 96 -2.99 -29.33 10.84
N VAL A 97 -3.51 -28.31 10.15
CA VAL A 97 -2.74 -27.54 9.16
C VAL A 97 -1.62 -26.79 9.86
N THR A 98 -0.38 -26.96 9.40
CA THR A 98 0.76 -26.22 9.96
C THR A 98 0.77 -24.78 9.46
N ILE A 99 0.69 -23.81 10.37
CA ILE A 99 0.71 -22.37 10.03
C ILE A 99 2.11 -21.79 10.28
N LEU A 100 2.65 -21.13 9.27
CA LEU A 100 3.97 -20.50 9.29
C LEU A 100 3.83 -19.00 9.04
N PHE A 101 4.45 -18.18 9.89
CA PHE A 101 4.50 -16.73 9.73
C PHE A 101 5.95 -16.31 9.50
N GLY A 102 6.24 -15.61 8.40
CA GLY A 102 7.55 -15.03 8.13
C GLY A 102 7.41 -13.69 7.41
N GLY A 103 8.52 -13.05 7.06
CA GLY A 103 8.50 -11.74 6.40
C GLY A 103 9.03 -10.62 7.29
N PRO A 104 9.15 -9.38 6.77
CA PRO A 104 9.87 -8.30 7.44
C PRO A 104 9.32 -7.91 8.82
N GLU A 105 8.01 -8.06 9.03
CA GLU A 105 7.34 -7.74 10.30
C GLU A 105 7.73 -8.69 11.44
N ILE A 106 8.16 -9.91 11.13
CA ILE A 106 8.45 -10.91 12.15
C ILE A 106 9.86 -10.65 12.71
N GLN A 107 9.92 -9.86 13.79
CA GLN A 107 11.14 -9.50 14.53
C GLN A 107 10.94 -9.78 16.03
N LEU A 108 12.04 -10.00 16.78
CA LEU A 108 11.97 -10.33 18.21
C LEU A 108 11.15 -9.33 19.03
N GLN A 109 11.29 -8.03 18.74
CA GLN A 109 10.55 -6.96 19.41
C GLN A 109 9.19 -6.63 18.77
N ALA A 110 8.78 -7.34 17.71
CA ALA A 110 7.53 -7.04 17.02
C ALA A 110 6.31 -7.32 17.90
N HIS A 111 5.23 -6.55 17.72
CA HIS A 111 4.02 -6.64 18.55
C HIS A 111 3.44 -8.06 18.58
N ILE A 112 3.37 -8.71 17.41
CA ILE A 112 2.83 -10.07 17.29
C ILE A 112 3.62 -11.12 18.10
N LEU A 113 4.91 -10.89 18.37
CA LEU A 113 5.72 -11.82 19.18
C LEU A 113 5.67 -11.50 20.68
N GLN A 114 5.03 -10.40 21.08
CA GLN A 114 4.80 -10.07 22.51
C GLN A 114 3.62 -10.84 23.11
N GLN A 115 2.80 -11.48 22.29
CA GLN A 115 1.64 -12.27 22.70
C GLN A 115 1.81 -13.73 22.27
N HIS A 116 1.17 -14.66 22.99
CA HIS A 116 1.16 -16.07 22.62
C HIS A 116 0.08 -16.35 21.57
N HIS A 117 0.46 -16.97 20.46
CA HIS A 117 -0.41 -17.30 19.33
C HIS A 117 -0.38 -18.82 19.06
N PRO A 118 -1.20 -19.63 19.76
CA PRO A 118 -1.23 -21.09 19.59
C PRO A 118 -1.67 -21.54 18.19
N GLU A 119 -2.33 -20.67 17.44
CA GLU A 119 -2.73 -20.89 16.05
C GLU A 119 -1.55 -20.91 15.08
N ILE A 120 -0.41 -20.31 15.44
CA ILE A 120 0.81 -20.26 14.62
C ILE A 120 1.78 -21.33 15.10
N ASN A 121 2.18 -22.22 14.20
CA ASN A 121 3.09 -23.31 14.55
C ASN A 121 4.54 -22.85 14.62
N ILE A 122 4.99 -21.99 13.70
CA ILE A 122 6.35 -21.45 13.69
C ILE A 122 6.35 -20.02 13.15
N PHE A 123 6.92 -19.09 13.92
CA PHE A 123 7.36 -17.78 13.42
C PHE A 123 8.77 -17.88 12.85
N ILE A 124 9.07 -17.18 11.75
CA ILE A 124 10.32 -17.29 11.00
C ILE A 124 10.96 -15.91 10.92
N ILE A 125 12.11 -15.76 11.60
CA ILE A 125 12.99 -14.58 11.50
C ILE A 125 14.15 -14.92 10.57
N GLY A 126 14.24 -14.20 9.44
CA GLY A 126 15.25 -14.40 8.42
C GLY A 126 14.67 -14.74 7.04
N GLU A 127 15.52 -15.24 6.15
CA GLU A 127 15.16 -15.65 4.79
C GLU A 127 14.39 -16.98 4.79
N GLY A 128 13.24 -17.00 4.14
CA GLY A 128 12.39 -18.20 4.08
C GLY A 128 13.06 -19.37 3.37
N GLU A 129 13.94 -19.14 2.38
CA GLU A 129 14.67 -20.21 1.69
C GLU A 129 15.59 -20.99 2.65
N PHE A 130 16.23 -20.29 3.58
CA PHE A 130 17.05 -20.91 4.62
C PHE A 130 16.18 -21.77 5.55
N PHE A 131 15.05 -21.23 6.01
CA PHE A 131 14.08 -21.98 6.80
C PHE A 131 13.62 -23.25 6.08
N PHE A 132 13.10 -23.14 4.84
CA PHE A 132 12.58 -24.29 4.11
C PHE A 132 13.66 -25.33 3.82
N GLN A 133 14.89 -24.94 3.49
CA GLN A 133 16.00 -25.88 3.33
C GLN A 133 16.18 -26.76 4.59
N HIS A 134 16.19 -26.15 5.77
CA HIS A 134 16.40 -26.87 7.03
C HIS A 134 15.16 -27.60 7.50
N TYR A 135 13.98 -27.03 7.27
CA TYR A 135 12.69 -27.61 7.63
C TYR A 135 12.46 -28.93 6.89
N ILE A 136 12.62 -28.93 5.57
CA ILE A 136 12.43 -30.11 4.70
C ILE A 136 13.46 -31.22 4.98
N ARG A 137 14.66 -30.83 5.43
CA ARG A 137 15.73 -31.77 5.79
C ARG A 137 15.64 -32.26 7.23
N ASN A 138 14.64 -31.82 8.00
CA ASN A 138 14.51 -32.11 9.43
C ASN A 138 15.76 -31.72 10.25
N THR A 139 16.39 -30.60 9.87
CA THR A 139 17.57 -30.03 10.57
C THR A 139 17.28 -28.67 11.20
N HIS A 140 16.01 -28.25 11.21
CA HIS A 140 15.57 -26.95 11.70
C HIS A 140 15.55 -26.85 13.23
N HIS A 141 15.48 -27.98 13.94
CA HIS A 141 15.33 -28.03 15.41
C HIS A 141 16.40 -27.24 16.17
N GLN A 142 17.62 -27.16 15.64
CA GLN A 142 18.73 -26.42 16.25
C GLN A 142 18.55 -24.89 16.20
N PHE A 143 17.64 -24.38 15.37
CA PHE A 143 17.35 -22.95 15.19
C PHE A 143 16.03 -22.54 15.83
N LEU A 144 15.37 -23.45 16.54
CA LEU A 144 14.10 -23.18 17.22
C LEU A 144 14.36 -22.61 18.61
N HIS A 145 13.62 -21.56 18.92
CA HIS A 145 13.59 -20.89 20.20
C HIS A 145 12.14 -20.80 20.68
N THR A 146 11.96 -20.62 21.99
CA THR A 146 10.65 -20.30 22.56
C THR A 146 10.65 -18.86 23.04
N ILE A 147 9.74 -18.04 22.51
CA ILE A 147 9.60 -16.62 22.85
C ILE A 147 8.15 -16.36 23.22
N ASN A 148 7.90 -15.98 24.47
CA ASN A 148 6.54 -15.72 24.98
C ASN A 148 5.55 -16.88 24.70
N GLY A 149 6.03 -18.12 24.78
CA GLY A 149 5.25 -19.32 24.48
C GLY A 149 5.18 -19.70 23.00
N ASN A 150 5.60 -18.83 22.09
CA ASN A 150 5.64 -19.10 20.66
C ASN A 150 6.89 -19.87 20.25
N THR A 151 6.76 -20.75 19.26
CA THR A 151 7.92 -21.37 18.59
C THR A 151 8.43 -20.43 17.50
N VAL A 152 9.71 -20.05 17.59
CA VAL A 152 10.34 -19.09 16.69
C VAL A 152 11.61 -19.71 16.10
N PHE A 153 11.66 -19.81 14.78
CA PHE A 153 12.86 -20.12 14.03
C PHE A 153 13.67 -18.85 13.82
N ILE A 154 14.94 -18.86 14.20
CA ILE A 154 15.85 -17.73 14.02
C ILE A 154 17.02 -18.15 13.14
N GLN A 155 17.12 -17.54 11.96
CA GLN A 155 18.28 -17.71 11.10
C GLN A 155 19.53 -17.07 11.76
N PRO A 156 20.67 -17.80 11.86
CA PRO A 156 21.92 -17.18 12.29
C PRO A 156 22.37 -16.08 11.32
N ALA A 157 22.98 -15.02 11.85
CA ALA A 157 23.55 -13.96 11.03
C ALA A 157 24.56 -14.54 10.01
N ASP A 158 24.56 -13.97 8.80
CA ASP A 158 25.43 -14.36 7.69
C ASP A 158 25.27 -15.79 7.13
N ALA A 159 24.30 -16.57 7.62
CA ALA A 159 24.02 -17.93 7.17
C ALA A 159 23.00 -17.97 6.02
N TYR A 160 23.38 -17.64 4.79
CA TYR A 160 22.44 -17.57 3.66
C TYR A 160 22.47 -18.78 2.74
N ILE A 161 21.38 -18.94 2.00
CA ILE A 161 21.38 -19.73 0.78
C ILE A 161 22.23 -18.99 -0.27
N PRO A 162 23.22 -19.67 -0.90
CA PRO A 162 23.98 -19.10 -2.01
C PRO A 162 23.08 -18.60 -3.15
N ILE A 163 23.45 -17.46 -3.74
CA ILE A 163 22.63 -16.77 -4.77
C ILE A 163 22.43 -17.64 -6.03
N ASP A 164 23.36 -18.53 -6.35
CA ASP A 164 23.27 -19.47 -7.47
C ASP A 164 22.21 -20.56 -7.26
N LYS A 165 21.73 -20.72 -6.03
CA LYS A 165 20.57 -21.58 -5.69
C LYS A 165 19.27 -20.81 -5.60
N MET A 166 19.32 -19.48 -5.71
CA MET A 166 18.12 -18.65 -5.82
C MET A 166 17.62 -18.69 -7.25
N VAL A 167 16.31 -18.83 -7.38
CA VAL A 167 15.64 -18.94 -8.66
C VAL A 167 14.84 -17.66 -8.84
N GLU A 168 15.14 -16.92 -9.91
CA GLU A 168 14.41 -15.70 -10.25
C GLU A 168 12.97 -16.10 -10.66
N PRO A 169 11.95 -15.69 -9.91
CA PRO A 169 10.62 -16.27 -10.03
C PRO A 169 9.85 -15.84 -11.28
N TYR A 170 10.12 -14.65 -11.84
CA TYR A 170 9.39 -14.13 -13.00
C TYR A 170 9.72 -14.91 -14.27
N THR A 171 11.00 -15.11 -14.56
CA THR A 171 11.47 -15.86 -15.73
C THR A 171 11.03 -17.31 -15.71
N GLN A 172 10.77 -17.88 -14.53
CA GLN A 172 10.23 -19.23 -14.35
C GLN A 172 8.70 -19.29 -14.35
N GLY A 173 8.00 -18.16 -14.41
CA GLY A 173 6.54 -18.10 -14.44
C GLY A 173 5.85 -18.24 -13.08
N TYR A 174 6.58 -18.11 -11.97
CA TYR A 174 6.01 -18.12 -10.61
C TYR A 174 5.57 -16.74 -10.13
N LEU A 175 6.14 -15.66 -10.68
CA LEU A 175 5.72 -14.29 -10.42
C LEU A 175 4.85 -13.77 -11.58
N GLN A 176 3.69 -13.22 -11.25
CA GLN A 176 2.80 -12.57 -12.21
C GLN A 176 2.94 -11.05 -12.11
N PRO A 177 2.87 -10.31 -13.23
CA PRO A 177 2.84 -8.86 -13.20
C PRO A 177 1.55 -8.34 -12.55
N MET A 178 1.55 -7.07 -12.16
CA MET A 178 0.34 -6.40 -11.68
C MET A 178 -0.67 -6.16 -12.80
N PHE A 179 -1.93 -5.94 -12.43
CA PHE A 179 -3.01 -5.67 -13.39
C PHE A 179 -2.80 -4.40 -14.22
N ASP A 180 -2.03 -3.44 -13.73
CA ASP A 180 -1.65 -2.22 -14.47
C ASP A 180 -0.55 -2.48 -15.51
N GLY A 181 0.11 -3.63 -15.46
CA GLY A 181 1.23 -4.03 -16.31
C GLY A 181 2.61 -3.73 -15.72
N SER A 182 2.70 -3.34 -14.44
CA SER A 182 3.97 -3.15 -13.73
C SER A 182 4.56 -4.49 -13.24
N LEU A 183 5.89 -4.55 -13.14
CA LEU A 183 6.65 -5.70 -12.64
C LEU A 183 7.73 -5.23 -11.66
N SER A 184 7.85 -5.88 -10.51
CA SER A 184 8.85 -5.59 -9.49
C SER A 184 9.75 -6.80 -9.36
N VAL A 185 11.05 -6.61 -9.58
CA VAL A 185 12.03 -7.70 -9.58
C VAL A 185 13.09 -7.44 -8.53
N GLU A 186 13.22 -8.37 -7.57
CA GLU A 186 14.30 -8.34 -6.59
C GLU A 186 15.64 -8.69 -7.24
N ILE A 187 16.52 -7.69 -7.33
CA ILE A 187 17.85 -7.86 -7.92
C ILE A 187 18.96 -7.87 -6.85
N THR A 188 18.68 -7.35 -5.66
CA THR A 188 19.60 -7.35 -4.52
C THR A 188 18.92 -7.66 -3.20
N ARG A 189 19.60 -8.39 -2.33
CA ARG A 189 19.25 -8.55 -0.92
C ARG A 189 20.35 -7.96 -0.03
N GLY A 190 19.92 -7.19 0.96
CA GLY A 190 20.81 -6.43 1.84
C GLY A 190 21.12 -5.03 1.30
N CYS A 191 21.68 -4.20 2.17
CA CYS A 191 22.08 -2.83 1.87
C CYS A 191 23.49 -2.59 2.42
N PRO A 192 24.39 -1.88 1.69
CA PRO A 192 25.73 -1.57 2.20
C PRO A 192 25.71 -0.49 3.30
N PHE A 193 24.54 0.09 3.58
CA PHE A 193 24.34 1.10 4.62
C PHE A 193 23.59 0.52 5.82
N THR A 194 23.80 1.13 6.99
CA THR A 194 23.28 0.66 8.28
C THR A 194 22.47 1.76 8.97
N CYS A 195 21.62 2.47 8.22
CA CYS A 195 20.79 3.53 8.76
C CYS A 195 19.95 3.01 9.95
N ASN A 196 19.99 3.72 11.08
CA ASN A 196 19.49 3.25 12.37
C ASN A 196 17.99 2.96 12.36
N TYR A 197 17.21 3.60 11.48
CA TYR A 197 15.75 3.48 11.35
C TYR A 197 15.30 2.40 10.35
N CYS A 198 16.23 1.75 9.65
CA CYS A 198 15.91 0.90 8.49
C CYS A 198 16.05 -0.61 8.79
N LEU A 199 15.24 -1.44 8.13
CA LEU A 199 15.28 -2.90 8.22
C LEU A 199 16.16 -3.57 7.15
N TYR A 200 16.51 -2.89 6.06
CA TYR A 200 17.13 -3.50 4.88
C TYR A 200 18.48 -4.21 5.14
N SER A 201 19.30 -3.75 6.08
CA SER A 201 20.62 -4.36 6.37
C SER A 201 20.67 -5.27 7.60
N LYS A 202 19.59 -5.36 8.40
CA LYS A 202 19.67 -6.01 9.71
C LYS A 202 20.04 -7.48 9.68
N ASN A 203 19.51 -8.21 8.71
CA ASN A 203 19.75 -9.65 8.62
C ASN A 203 20.95 -9.98 7.74
N THR A 204 21.71 -8.99 7.22
CA THR A 204 22.90 -9.26 6.40
C THR A 204 23.95 -8.15 6.40
N SER A 205 25.19 -8.55 6.69
CA SER A 205 26.37 -7.68 6.53
C SER A 205 26.81 -7.54 5.06
N LYS A 206 26.23 -8.34 4.15
CA LYS A 206 26.62 -8.43 2.74
C LYS A 206 25.45 -8.12 1.81
N VAL A 207 25.76 -7.37 0.75
CA VAL A 207 24.87 -7.23 -0.41
C VAL A 207 25.07 -8.44 -1.32
N ARG A 208 23.99 -9.19 -1.54
CA ARG A 208 23.93 -10.28 -2.52
C ARG A 208 23.09 -9.82 -3.70
N SER A 209 23.52 -10.12 -4.91
CA SER A 209 22.84 -9.65 -6.11
C SER A 209 22.78 -10.74 -7.16
N ILE A 210 21.70 -10.80 -7.92
CA ILE A 210 21.56 -11.77 -9.01
C ILE A 210 22.56 -11.47 -10.13
N PRO A 211 22.98 -12.45 -10.94
CA PRO A 211 23.88 -12.21 -12.06
C PRO A 211 23.30 -11.19 -13.06
N PRO A 212 24.08 -10.22 -13.58
CA PRO A 212 23.62 -9.25 -14.57
C PRO A 212 22.97 -9.86 -15.82
N ASP A 213 23.41 -11.04 -16.26
CA ASP A 213 22.81 -11.75 -17.42
C ASP A 213 21.35 -12.15 -17.19
N THR A 214 20.94 -12.31 -15.94
CA THR A 214 19.53 -12.57 -15.56
C THR A 214 18.63 -11.41 -15.98
N ILE A 215 19.13 -10.17 -15.89
CA ILE A 215 18.38 -8.97 -16.29
C ILE A 215 18.01 -9.02 -17.77
N ALA A 216 18.94 -9.42 -18.64
CA ALA A 216 18.64 -9.55 -20.07
C ALA A 216 17.52 -10.58 -20.32
N THR A 217 17.50 -11.68 -19.56
CA THR A 217 16.44 -12.70 -19.64
C THR A 217 15.09 -12.14 -19.18
N ILE A 218 15.07 -11.39 -18.08
CA ILE A 218 13.89 -10.69 -17.57
C ILE A 218 13.35 -9.73 -18.63
N ILE A 219 14.18 -8.84 -19.19
CA ILE A 219 13.75 -7.86 -20.19
C ILE A 219 13.17 -8.54 -21.44
N HIS A 220 13.80 -9.62 -21.93
CA HIS A 220 13.28 -10.35 -23.09
C HIS A 220 11.91 -10.97 -22.83
N LYS A 221 11.66 -11.50 -21.63
CA LYS A 221 10.35 -12.01 -21.26
C LYS A 221 9.35 -10.87 -21.06
N ALA A 222 9.73 -9.81 -20.37
CA ALA A 222 8.90 -8.64 -20.09
C ALA A 222 8.38 -7.97 -21.37
N LYS A 223 9.20 -7.91 -22.42
CA LYS A 223 8.76 -7.44 -23.75
C LYS A 223 7.68 -8.34 -24.37
N LYS A 224 7.78 -9.66 -24.21
CA LYS A 224 6.78 -10.61 -24.72
C LYS A 224 5.47 -10.52 -23.94
N ASP A 225 5.58 -10.27 -22.64
CA ASP A 225 4.43 -10.14 -21.73
C ASP A 225 3.80 -8.74 -21.78
N ASN A 226 4.34 -7.81 -22.60
CA ASN A 226 3.89 -6.41 -22.71
C ASN A 226 3.91 -5.63 -21.37
N ILE A 227 4.95 -5.87 -20.57
CA ILE A 227 5.18 -5.13 -19.32
C ILE A 227 5.36 -3.65 -19.62
N LYS A 228 4.67 -2.79 -18.86
CA LYS A 228 4.65 -1.34 -19.06
C LYS A 228 5.74 -0.61 -18.30
N GLU A 229 6.16 -1.15 -17.15
CA GLU A 229 7.21 -0.59 -16.32
C GLU A 229 7.85 -1.69 -15.46
N ILE A 230 9.14 -1.58 -15.16
CA ILE A 230 9.84 -2.47 -14.25
C ILE A 230 10.45 -1.68 -13.10
N TYR A 231 10.06 -2.03 -11.86
CA TYR A 231 10.76 -1.64 -10.65
C TYR A 231 11.85 -2.68 -10.34
N LEU A 232 13.11 -2.28 -10.47
CA LEU A 232 14.23 -3.06 -9.95
C LEU A 232 14.34 -2.85 -8.43
N LEU A 233 13.92 -3.83 -7.63
CA LEU A 233 13.99 -3.75 -6.17
C LEU A 233 15.45 -3.88 -5.73
N ALA A 234 16.05 -2.73 -5.44
CA ALA A 234 17.36 -2.59 -4.87
C ALA A 234 17.40 -1.33 -3.99
N PRO A 235 17.74 -1.44 -2.69
CA PRO A 235 17.68 -0.28 -1.76
C PRO A 235 18.59 0.89 -2.14
N THR A 236 19.58 0.64 -3.00
CA THR A 236 20.53 1.65 -3.49
C THR A 236 21.23 1.12 -4.75
N PHE A 237 20.52 1.12 -5.87
CA PHE A 237 20.98 0.49 -7.11
C PHE A 237 22.37 0.97 -7.57
N ASN A 238 22.62 2.28 -7.47
CA ASN A 238 23.87 2.91 -7.92
C ASN A 238 25.08 2.67 -7.00
N GLN A 239 24.89 2.08 -5.82
CA GLN A 239 25.98 1.70 -4.91
C GLN A 239 26.30 0.21 -4.99
N SER A 240 25.61 -0.54 -5.86
CA SER A 240 25.97 -1.92 -6.15
C SER A 240 27.33 -1.99 -6.85
N LYS A 241 28.18 -2.95 -6.43
CA LYS A 241 29.42 -3.29 -7.16
C LYS A 241 29.19 -3.73 -8.60
N HIS A 242 27.94 -4.09 -8.95
CA HIS A 242 27.52 -4.52 -10.27
C HIS A 242 26.77 -3.43 -11.06
N PHE A 243 26.66 -2.21 -10.53
CA PHE A 243 25.89 -1.12 -11.14
C PHE A 243 26.16 -0.95 -12.65
N THR A 244 27.43 -0.77 -13.04
CA THR A 244 27.80 -0.61 -14.45
C THR A 244 27.47 -1.85 -15.28
N ASN A 245 27.62 -3.06 -14.72
CA ASN A 245 27.32 -4.31 -15.42
C ASN A 245 25.81 -4.45 -15.66
N TYR A 246 24.97 -4.09 -14.67
CA TYR A 246 23.52 -4.08 -14.85
C TYR A 246 23.08 -3.09 -15.93
N CYS A 247 23.59 -1.85 -15.88
CA CYS A 247 23.28 -0.86 -16.91
C CYS A 247 23.72 -1.34 -18.30
N ASN A 248 24.90 -1.93 -18.42
CA ASN A 248 25.38 -2.48 -19.69
C ASN A 248 24.52 -3.65 -20.18
N ALA A 249 24.09 -4.56 -19.30
CA ALA A 249 23.20 -5.66 -19.65
C ALA A 249 21.82 -5.15 -20.14
N LEU A 250 21.27 -4.12 -19.47
CA LEU A 250 20.04 -3.44 -19.88
C LEU A 250 20.18 -2.81 -21.28
N ILE A 251 21.29 -2.10 -21.53
CA ILE A 251 21.59 -1.50 -22.84
C ILE A 251 21.71 -2.58 -23.92
N GLN A 252 22.46 -3.65 -23.66
CA GLN A 252 22.66 -4.76 -24.60
C GLN A 252 21.36 -5.51 -24.90
N SER A 253 20.41 -5.55 -23.97
CA SER A 253 19.07 -6.10 -24.18
C SER A 253 18.14 -5.19 -25.03
N ASN A 254 18.66 -4.03 -25.49
CA ASN A 254 17.92 -2.99 -26.18
C ASN A 254 16.64 -2.61 -25.42
N ASN A 255 16.73 -2.43 -24.10
CA ASN A 255 15.55 -2.19 -23.26
C ASN A 255 14.76 -0.95 -23.72
N THR A 256 13.44 -1.12 -23.84
CA THR A 256 12.48 -0.05 -24.18
C THR A 256 11.42 0.14 -23.10
N ILE A 257 11.44 -0.70 -22.07
CA ILE A 257 10.49 -0.66 -20.96
C ILE A 257 11.02 0.37 -19.95
N PRO A 258 10.21 1.36 -19.54
CA PRO A 258 10.53 2.27 -18.44
C PRO A 258 11.03 1.52 -17.20
N LEU A 259 12.11 2.01 -16.61
CA LEU A 259 12.66 1.47 -15.37
C LEU A 259 12.56 2.47 -14.22
N HIS A 260 12.24 1.94 -13.05
CA HIS A 260 12.22 2.63 -11.77
C HIS A 260 13.11 1.89 -10.75
N THR A 261 13.76 2.61 -9.82
CA THR A 261 14.54 2.03 -8.72
C THR A 261 14.89 3.07 -7.65
N GLU A 262 15.31 2.62 -6.47
CA GLU A 262 15.91 3.47 -5.43
C GLU A 262 17.41 3.74 -5.69
N ILE A 263 17.86 4.97 -5.46
CA ILE A 263 19.28 5.38 -5.54
C ILE A 263 19.68 6.34 -4.41
N ARG A 264 20.99 6.56 -4.26
CA ARG A 264 21.54 7.72 -3.53
C ARG A 264 22.12 8.73 -4.50
N ALA A 265 21.85 9.99 -4.28
CA ALA A 265 22.21 11.06 -5.19
C ALA A 265 23.61 11.66 -4.97
N ASP A 266 24.23 11.48 -3.80
CA ASP A 266 25.51 12.08 -3.41
C ASP A 266 26.69 11.86 -4.39
N ARG A 267 26.63 10.80 -5.19
CA ARG A 267 27.68 10.42 -6.16
C ARG A 267 27.24 10.48 -7.63
N ILE A 268 26.12 11.12 -7.92
CA ILE A 268 25.62 11.20 -9.30
C ILE A 268 26.49 12.14 -10.13
N THR A 269 27.10 11.58 -11.18
CA THR A 269 27.87 12.32 -12.18
C THR A 269 27.16 12.37 -13.53
N LYS A 270 27.67 13.18 -14.46
CA LYS A 270 27.16 13.24 -15.84
C LYS A 270 27.27 11.88 -16.56
N GLU A 271 28.34 11.14 -16.30
CA GLU A 271 28.55 9.78 -16.82
C GLU A 271 27.49 8.83 -16.27
N THR A 272 27.21 8.93 -14.96
CA THR A 272 26.17 8.13 -14.30
C THR A 272 24.80 8.40 -14.92
N ILE A 273 24.42 9.67 -15.09
CA ILE A 273 23.17 10.09 -15.76
C ILE A 273 23.10 9.54 -17.19
N THR A 274 24.18 9.65 -17.95
CA THR A 274 24.24 9.17 -19.34
C THR A 274 24.01 7.66 -19.40
N LEU A 275 24.62 6.92 -18.46
CA LEU A 275 24.47 5.47 -18.36
C LEU A 275 23.04 5.06 -17.99
N LEU A 276 22.45 5.71 -16.97
CA LEU A 276 21.07 5.47 -16.54
C LEU A 276 20.06 5.73 -17.67
N LYS A 277 20.20 6.86 -18.39
CA LYS A 277 19.33 7.17 -19.55
C LYS A 277 19.40 6.09 -20.63
N LYS A 278 20.62 5.63 -20.96
CA LYS A 278 20.82 4.58 -21.97
C LYS A 278 20.23 3.24 -21.54
N ALA A 279 20.29 2.92 -20.24
CA ALA A 279 19.71 1.70 -19.69
C ALA A 279 18.17 1.69 -19.66
N GLY A 280 17.54 2.87 -19.79
CA GLY A 280 16.08 3.00 -19.88
C GLY A 280 15.40 3.48 -18.59
N PHE A 281 16.16 3.97 -17.60
CA PHE A 281 15.58 4.57 -16.40
C PHE A 281 14.79 5.84 -16.74
N ARG A 282 13.68 6.03 -16.01
CA ARG A 282 12.77 7.16 -16.15
C ARG A 282 12.48 7.84 -14.83
N SER A 283 12.40 7.07 -13.75
CA SER A 283 12.09 7.58 -12.42
C SER A 283 12.98 6.96 -11.34
N PHE A 284 13.13 7.68 -10.23
CA PHE A 284 13.90 7.22 -9.08
C PHE A 284 13.26 7.64 -7.75
N GLU A 285 13.33 6.75 -6.77
CA GLU A 285 13.21 7.10 -5.36
C GLU A 285 14.60 7.50 -4.82
N VAL A 286 14.66 8.63 -4.10
CA VAL A 286 15.88 9.18 -3.51
C VAL A 286 15.60 9.61 -2.07
N GLY A 287 16.12 8.87 -1.10
CA GLY A 287 15.92 9.23 0.30
C GLY A 287 16.85 10.36 0.76
N LEU A 288 16.40 11.61 0.86
CA LEU A 288 17.20 12.69 1.46
C LEU A 288 17.15 12.64 2.99
N GLN A 289 15.98 12.32 3.54
CA GLN A 289 15.61 12.28 4.97
C GLN A 289 15.57 13.65 5.64
N THR A 290 16.67 14.39 5.63
CA THR A 290 16.80 15.73 6.22
C THR A 290 18.04 16.44 5.65
N MET A 291 18.03 17.78 5.60
CA MET A 291 19.23 18.58 5.32
C MET A 291 20.15 18.73 6.53
N ASN A 292 19.69 18.33 7.73
CA ASN A 292 20.47 18.39 8.95
C ASN A 292 21.60 17.34 8.94
N GLN A 293 22.83 17.80 8.68
CA GLN A 293 24.01 16.94 8.56
C GLN A 293 24.35 16.19 9.86
N THR A 294 24.08 16.78 11.03
CA THR A 294 24.29 16.15 12.34
C THR A 294 23.33 14.99 12.52
N CYS A 295 22.05 15.19 12.19
CA CYS A 295 21.03 14.14 12.19
C CYS A 295 21.41 12.98 11.28
N LEU A 296 21.79 13.26 10.02
CA LEU A 296 22.24 12.22 9.08
C LEU A 296 23.40 11.37 9.63
N GLN A 297 24.39 11.99 10.27
CA GLN A 297 25.52 11.28 10.88
C GLN A 297 25.06 10.42 12.06
N HIS A 298 24.21 10.97 12.93
CA HIS A 298 23.71 10.28 14.12
C HIS A 298 22.90 9.04 13.77
N ILE A 299 22.00 9.14 12.77
CA ILE A 299 21.17 8.02 12.32
C ILE A 299 21.93 7.02 11.42
N GLY A 300 23.25 7.12 11.31
CA GLY A 300 24.08 6.21 10.49
C GLY A 300 23.92 6.41 8.98
N ARG A 301 23.24 7.47 8.53
CA ARG A 301 23.11 7.85 7.12
C ARG A 301 24.26 8.79 6.73
N ASN A 302 25.47 8.24 6.64
CA ASN A 302 26.72 8.99 6.40
C ASN A 302 26.88 9.55 4.96
N THR A 303 25.94 10.36 4.49
CA THR A 303 26.06 11.19 3.28
C THR A 303 26.24 12.66 3.62
N ASN A 304 26.78 13.41 2.67
CA ASN A 304 26.74 14.85 2.71
C ASN A 304 25.40 15.35 2.14
N ALA A 305 24.59 16.03 2.94
CA ALA A 305 23.25 16.48 2.55
C ALA A 305 23.29 17.37 1.29
N GLN A 306 24.22 18.32 1.25
CA GLN A 306 24.37 19.23 0.11
C GLN A 306 24.72 18.49 -1.19
N LYS A 307 25.62 17.50 -1.14
CA LYS A 307 25.95 16.68 -2.32
C LYS A 307 24.77 15.82 -2.79
N GLU A 308 23.97 15.31 -1.86
CA GLU A 308 22.75 14.57 -2.18
C GLU A 308 21.78 15.50 -2.92
N LEU A 309 21.52 16.70 -2.39
CA LEU A 309 20.69 17.73 -3.02
C LEU A 309 21.19 18.11 -4.43
N GLU A 310 22.49 18.39 -4.58
CA GLU A 310 23.10 18.66 -5.89
C GLU A 310 22.95 17.49 -6.88
N GLY A 311 22.96 16.26 -6.38
CA GLY A 311 22.72 15.05 -7.18
C GLY A 311 21.26 14.94 -7.62
N ILE A 312 20.31 15.22 -6.72
CA ILE A 312 18.87 15.26 -6.97
C ILE A 312 18.57 16.29 -8.07
N VAL A 313 19.09 17.51 -7.93
CA VAL A 313 18.94 18.58 -8.94
C VAL A 313 19.49 18.14 -10.30
N ARG A 314 20.68 17.53 -10.33
CA ARG A 314 21.27 17.00 -11.57
C ARG A 314 20.41 15.91 -12.23
N LEU A 315 19.74 15.07 -11.45
CA LEU A 315 18.81 14.07 -11.98
C LEU A 315 17.54 14.73 -12.55
N LYS A 316 16.96 15.69 -11.81
CA LYS A 316 15.80 16.46 -12.25
C LYS A 316 16.08 17.23 -13.54
N ASP A 317 17.20 17.95 -13.61
CA ASP A 317 17.63 18.68 -14.81
C ASP A 317 17.89 17.75 -16.00
N ALA A 318 18.21 16.49 -15.73
CA ALA A 318 18.32 15.46 -16.75
C ALA A 318 16.94 14.93 -17.22
N GLY A 319 15.82 15.36 -16.63
CA GLY A 319 14.47 14.96 -17.02
C GLY A 319 14.04 13.60 -16.47
N PHE A 320 14.60 13.18 -15.33
CA PHE A 320 14.07 12.05 -14.57
C PHE A 320 12.95 12.53 -13.64
N THR A 321 11.91 11.72 -13.46
CA THR A 321 10.92 11.90 -12.40
C THR A 321 11.51 11.45 -11.07
N LEU A 322 11.35 12.21 -10.00
CA LEU A 322 11.95 11.91 -8.71
C LEU A 322 10.92 11.87 -7.59
N GLN A 323 11.18 10.99 -6.64
CA GLN A 323 10.49 10.90 -5.36
C GLN A 323 11.52 11.10 -4.25
N VAL A 324 11.55 12.29 -3.66
CA VAL A 324 12.55 12.73 -2.68
C VAL A 324 11.99 12.55 -1.28
N GLY A 325 12.32 11.43 -0.65
CA GLY A 325 11.83 11.10 0.69
C GLY A 325 12.49 11.93 1.78
N ILE A 326 11.70 12.60 2.62
CA ILE A 326 12.12 13.29 3.85
C ILE A 326 11.34 12.75 5.06
N ILE A 327 11.94 12.75 6.26
CA ILE A 327 11.37 12.15 7.47
C ILE A 327 11.52 13.09 8.68
N PRO A 328 10.44 13.71 9.20
CA PRO A 328 10.47 14.49 10.42
C PRO A 328 10.55 13.59 11.66
N GLY A 329 10.98 14.14 12.80
CA GLY A 329 11.03 13.39 14.07
C GLY A 329 12.31 12.58 14.29
N LEU A 330 13.28 12.62 13.38
CA LEU A 330 14.55 11.90 13.52
C LEU A 330 15.37 12.47 14.71
N PRO A 331 16.15 11.64 15.42
CA PRO A 331 16.97 12.10 16.53
C PRO A 331 17.94 13.22 16.12
N THR A 332 18.12 14.21 17.01
CA THR A 332 18.96 15.41 16.81
C THR A 332 18.46 16.43 15.79
N ASP A 333 17.41 16.12 15.02
CA ASP A 333 16.67 17.13 14.25
C ASP A 333 15.74 17.94 15.17
N THR A 334 15.25 19.09 14.72
CA THR A 334 14.21 19.88 15.39
C THR A 334 13.12 20.28 14.38
N PRO A 335 11.94 20.72 14.84
CA PRO A 335 10.89 21.21 13.94
C PRO A 335 11.39 22.32 13.02
N GLU A 336 12.20 23.24 13.54
CA GLU A 336 12.77 24.35 12.77
C GLU A 336 13.75 23.87 11.70
N SER A 337 14.72 23.01 12.03
CA SER A 337 15.68 22.50 11.03
C SER A 337 15.02 21.58 10.00
N PHE A 338 13.90 20.95 10.35
CA PHE A 338 13.11 20.20 9.39
C PHE A 338 12.30 21.10 8.46
N MET A 339 11.69 22.18 8.94
CA MET A 339 11.04 23.18 8.08
C MET A 339 12.06 23.82 7.12
N GLU A 340 13.28 24.12 7.59
CA GLU A 340 14.38 24.59 6.73
C GLU A 340 14.74 23.57 5.62
N THR A 341 14.58 22.26 5.88
CA THR A 341 14.74 21.22 4.86
C THR A 341 13.70 21.36 3.76
N ILE A 342 12.43 21.58 4.12
CA ILE A 342 11.32 21.80 3.16
C ILE A 342 11.59 23.07 2.35
N ASP A 343 11.86 24.19 3.02
CA ASP A 343 12.19 25.48 2.38
C ASP A 343 13.34 25.34 1.38
N THR A 344 14.41 24.64 1.77
CA THR A 344 15.55 24.41 0.88
C THR A 344 15.15 23.62 -0.36
N LEU A 345 14.30 22.60 -0.24
CA LEU A 345 13.84 21.85 -1.41
C LEU A 345 12.96 22.71 -2.32
N LEU A 346 12.07 23.53 -1.75
CA LEU A 346 11.26 24.48 -2.50
C LEU A 346 12.10 25.50 -3.27
N ASP A 347 13.14 26.05 -2.65
CA ASP A 347 14.07 27.02 -3.26
C ASP A 347 14.81 26.43 -4.47
N TYR A 348 15.08 25.13 -4.45
CA TYR A 348 15.67 24.40 -5.58
C TYR A 348 14.62 23.92 -6.59
N GLY A 349 13.37 24.34 -6.42
CA GLY A 349 12.24 24.02 -7.28
C GLY A 349 11.79 22.57 -7.15
N LEU A 350 12.10 21.87 -6.05
CA LEU A 350 11.82 20.44 -5.87
C LEU A 350 10.46 20.14 -5.21
N GLY A 351 9.57 21.14 -5.06
CA GLY A 351 8.32 21.00 -4.31
C GLY A 351 7.42 19.85 -4.76
N ASN A 352 7.32 19.60 -6.07
CA ASN A 352 6.49 18.53 -6.63
C ASN A 352 7.15 17.14 -6.51
N GLU A 353 8.43 17.09 -6.15
CA GLU A 353 9.19 15.85 -6.02
C GLU A 353 9.30 15.39 -4.56
N ILE A 354 8.85 16.18 -3.58
CA ILE A 354 8.99 15.83 -2.15
C ILE A 354 7.98 14.75 -1.76
N GLU A 355 8.45 13.74 -1.04
CA GLU A 355 7.60 12.78 -0.33
C GLU A 355 7.88 12.86 1.17
N LEU A 356 6.89 13.33 1.94
CA LEU A 356 6.99 13.39 3.39
C LEU A 356 6.56 12.05 4.00
N TYR A 357 7.52 11.36 4.61
CA TYR A 357 7.30 10.06 5.24
C TYR A 357 7.20 10.20 6.75
N PRO A 358 6.17 9.62 7.41
CA PRO A 358 6.14 9.56 8.86
C PRO A 358 7.30 8.70 9.38
N LEU A 359 7.95 9.13 10.46
CA LEU A 359 8.94 8.30 11.13
C LEU A 359 8.29 7.07 11.74
N MET A 360 8.76 5.90 11.33
CA MET A 360 8.38 4.62 11.92
C MET A 360 9.48 4.11 12.85
N VAL A 361 9.13 3.85 14.11
CA VAL A 361 10.01 3.25 15.12
C VAL A 361 9.91 1.73 15.00
N LEU A 362 10.51 1.19 13.93
CA LEU A 362 10.33 -0.21 13.54
C LEU A 362 11.02 -1.19 14.51
N PRO A 363 10.32 -2.23 15.00
CA PRO A 363 10.92 -3.25 15.88
C PRO A 363 12.25 -3.84 15.39
N GLY A 364 13.15 -4.00 16.34
CA GLY A 364 14.51 -4.51 16.14
C GLY A 364 15.49 -3.51 15.51
N THR A 365 15.09 -2.25 15.30
CA THR A 365 15.99 -1.20 14.73
C THR A 365 16.84 -0.59 15.82
N ALA A 366 18.00 -0.04 15.47
CA ALA A 366 18.78 0.72 16.43
C ALA A 366 18.00 1.95 16.92
N LEU A 367 17.20 2.56 16.04
CA LEU A 367 16.27 3.63 16.41
C LEU A 367 15.21 3.16 17.42
N TYR A 368 14.71 1.92 17.32
CA TYR A 368 13.76 1.38 18.30
C TYR A 368 14.37 1.33 19.71
N ASP A 369 15.60 0.81 19.82
CA ASP A 369 16.30 0.75 21.11
C ASP A 369 16.62 2.16 21.63
N GLU A 370 17.03 3.08 20.76
CA GLU A 370 17.27 4.48 21.09
C GLU A 370 15.99 5.21 21.57
N ALA A 371 14.87 5.01 20.87
CA ALA A 371 13.58 5.58 21.24
C ALA A 371 13.17 5.13 22.66
N LEU A 372 13.36 3.85 23.00
CA LEU A 372 13.11 3.36 24.36
C LEU A 372 14.05 3.99 25.39
N GLN A 373 15.34 4.12 25.09
CA GLN A 373 16.33 4.73 26.00
C GLN A 373 16.02 6.21 26.29
N HIS A 374 15.50 6.91 25.29
CA HIS A 374 15.14 8.32 25.39
C HIS A 374 13.69 8.54 25.87
N ASN A 375 12.95 7.49 26.22
CA ASN A 375 11.53 7.53 26.58
C ASN A 375 10.66 8.24 25.53
N ALA A 376 10.97 8.05 24.25
CA ALA A 376 10.15 8.54 23.17
C ALA A 376 8.84 7.76 23.09
N THR A 377 7.74 8.44 22.78
CA THR A 377 6.42 7.83 22.60
C THR A 377 6.23 7.46 21.14
N PHE A 378 5.80 6.23 20.88
CA PHE A 378 5.46 5.74 19.54
C PHE A 378 4.41 4.63 19.64
N MET A 379 3.74 4.35 18.52
CA MET A 379 2.73 3.29 18.46
C MET A 379 3.35 1.93 18.71
N GLN A 380 2.79 1.17 19.65
CA GLN A 380 3.27 -0.17 20.00
C GLN A 380 2.80 -1.26 19.02
N GLN A 381 1.90 -0.91 18.11
CA GLN A 381 1.37 -1.76 17.05
C GLN A 381 1.72 -1.15 15.70
N PRO A 382 1.76 -1.94 14.62
CA PRO A 382 1.89 -1.41 13.28
C PRO A 382 0.87 -0.28 13.03
N PRO A 383 1.27 0.83 12.40
CA PRO A 383 2.51 1.04 11.63
C PRO A 383 3.73 1.54 12.44
N TYR A 384 3.67 1.55 13.77
CA TYR A 384 4.77 2.00 14.63
C TYR A 384 5.18 3.47 14.47
N TYR A 385 4.22 4.34 14.15
CA TYR A 385 4.49 5.76 14.02
C TYR A 385 5.03 6.37 15.31
N PHE A 386 6.08 7.18 15.15
CA PHE A 386 6.63 8.05 16.18
C PHE A 386 5.61 9.11 16.59
N ILE A 387 5.43 9.38 17.88
CA ILE A 387 4.41 10.32 18.35
C ILE A 387 5.07 11.56 18.95
N GLU A 388 6.00 11.36 19.87
CA GLU A 388 6.72 12.45 20.54
C GLU A 388 8.06 11.96 21.11
N GLY A 389 8.97 12.88 21.40
CA GLY A 389 10.28 12.59 21.97
C GLY A 389 11.42 13.18 21.14
N PHE A 390 12.65 12.83 21.49
CA PHE A 390 13.84 13.51 20.96
C PHE A 390 13.71 15.03 21.14
N ASN A 391 13.43 15.78 20.07
CA ASN A 391 13.16 17.23 20.10
C ASN A 391 11.80 17.61 19.49
N PHE A 392 10.88 16.66 19.33
CA PHE A 392 9.57 16.87 18.70
C PHE A 392 8.43 16.54 19.66
N SER A 393 7.42 17.40 19.68
CA SER A 393 6.09 17.07 20.20
C SER A 393 5.18 16.57 19.09
N GLN A 394 4.05 15.97 19.47
CA GLN A 394 3.01 15.59 18.51
C GLN A 394 2.49 16.78 17.71
N GLN A 395 2.34 17.94 18.37
CA GLN A 395 1.86 19.18 17.74
C GLN A 395 2.84 19.69 16.68
N ASP A 396 4.14 19.51 16.89
CA ASP A 396 5.14 19.90 15.89
C ASP A 396 5.02 19.05 14.61
N LEU A 397 4.78 17.75 14.75
CA LEU A 397 4.59 16.86 13.60
C LEU A 397 3.32 17.21 12.81
N HIS A 398 2.23 17.55 13.50
CA HIS A 398 1.01 18.06 12.85
C HIS A 398 1.25 19.41 12.16
N ALA A 399 1.99 20.32 12.80
CA ALA A 399 2.33 21.62 12.21
C ALA A 399 3.21 21.48 10.97
N ILE A 400 4.18 20.56 10.96
CA ILE A 400 5.02 20.26 9.80
C ILE A 400 4.17 19.73 8.64
N ASN A 401 3.23 18.82 8.91
CA ASN A 401 2.32 18.32 7.87
C ASN A 401 1.49 19.46 7.27
N ALA A 402 0.83 20.27 8.10
CA ALA A 402 0.03 21.40 7.64
C ALA A 402 0.87 22.40 6.83
N TYR A 403 2.08 22.72 7.31
CA TYR A 403 3.02 23.59 6.61
C TYR A 403 3.45 23.00 5.25
N PHE A 404 3.70 21.69 5.18
CA PHE A 404 4.02 21.02 3.93
C PHE A 404 2.87 21.09 2.93
N GLU A 405 1.63 20.81 3.36
CA GLU A 405 0.44 20.92 2.51
C GLU A 405 0.25 22.35 1.99
N ASP A 406 0.34 23.35 2.88
CA ASP A 406 0.17 24.77 2.54
C ASP A 406 1.22 25.27 1.53
N THR A 407 2.46 24.77 1.61
CA THR A 407 3.58 25.26 0.79
C THR A 407 3.75 24.51 -0.53
N THR A 408 3.37 23.23 -0.59
CA THR A 408 3.50 22.39 -1.79
C THR A 408 2.19 22.22 -2.56
N GLY A 409 1.05 22.42 -1.89
CA GLY A 409 -0.26 22.03 -2.42
C GLY A 409 -0.50 20.51 -2.43
N PHE A 410 0.44 19.71 -1.90
CA PHE A 410 0.26 18.27 -1.77
C PHE A 410 -0.79 17.96 -0.70
N LEU A 411 -1.63 16.95 -0.95
CA LEU A 411 -2.61 16.47 0.01
C LEU A 411 -2.28 15.02 0.36
N PHE A 412 -2.07 14.72 1.64
CA PHE A 412 -1.75 13.34 2.06
C PHE A 412 -2.90 12.36 1.88
N ASN A 413 -4.11 12.87 1.72
CA ASN A 413 -5.30 12.05 1.58
C ASN A 413 -6.14 12.48 0.38
N THR A 414 -6.02 11.72 -0.69
CA THR A 414 -6.88 11.87 -1.86
C THR A 414 -8.20 11.11 -1.60
N PRO A 415 -9.37 11.78 -1.64
CA PRO A 415 -10.64 11.11 -1.37
C PRO A 415 -11.02 10.17 -2.52
N TYR A 416 -10.81 8.87 -2.36
CA TYR A 416 -11.41 7.89 -3.27
C TYR A 416 -12.92 7.81 -3.07
N ILE A 417 -13.67 7.94 -4.17
CA ILE A 417 -15.12 7.83 -4.16
C ILE A 417 -15.59 6.48 -4.73
N PRO A 418 -16.74 5.94 -4.24
CA PRO A 418 -17.32 4.71 -4.77
C PRO A 418 -17.58 4.72 -6.26
N SER A 419 -17.41 3.55 -6.89
CA SER A 419 -17.94 3.32 -8.24
C SER A 419 -19.46 3.42 -8.22
N PHE A 420 -20.09 4.09 -9.18
CA PHE A 420 -21.55 4.07 -9.36
C PHE A 420 -21.98 3.23 -10.57
N ILE A 421 -21.06 2.42 -11.10
CA ILE A 421 -21.33 1.43 -12.14
C ILE A 421 -21.76 0.14 -11.46
N PHE A 422 -23.03 -0.21 -11.58
CA PHE A 422 -23.61 -1.43 -11.00
C PHE A 422 -23.63 -2.55 -12.03
N ASP A 423 -22.60 -3.41 -12.00
CA ASP A 423 -22.53 -4.63 -12.81
C ASP A 423 -23.09 -5.82 -12.01
N THR A 424 -23.95 -6.65 -12.60
CA THR A 424 -24.51 -7.84 -11.94
C THR A 424 -23.79 -9.15 -12.31
N HIS A 425 -22.81 -9.07 -13.21
CA HIS A 425 -22.10 -10.21 -13.81
C HIS A 425 -20.64 -10.37 -13.35
N GLY A 426 -20.14 -9.51 -12.46
CA GLY A 426 -18.77 -9.57 -11.97
C GLY A 426 -18.40 -10.83 -11.19
N THR A 427 -17.09 -11.02 -10.96
CA THR A 427 -16.54 -12.27 -10.40
C THR A 427 -16.74 -12.37 -8.89
N LEU A 428 -16.49 -11.27 -8.17
CA LEU A 428 -16.67 -11.17 -6.73
C LEU A 428 -17.72 -10.10 -6.44
N THR A 429 -18.59 -10.36 -5.48
CA THR A 429 -19.58 -9.40 -5.00
C THR A 429 -18.91 -8.37 -4.10
N ALA A 430 -18.83 -7.12 -4.58
CA ALA A 430 -18.15 -6.01 -3.89
C ALA A 430 -19.10 -4.90 -3.42
N SER A 431 -20.38 -4.98 -3.80
CA SER A 431 -21.37 -4.02 -3.36
C SER A 431 -22.78 -4.58 -3.30
N ALA A 432 -23.66 -3.88 -2.58
CA ALA A 432 -25.09 -4.11 -2.58
C ALA A 432 -25.85 -2.78 -2.62
N LEU A 433 -26.81 -2.67 -3.53
CA LEU A 433 -27.85 -1.64 -3.52
C LEU A 433 -29.05 -2.17 -2.75
N ILE A 434 -29.40 -1.49 -1.66
CA ILE A 434 -30.42 -1.91 -0.69
C ILE A 434 -31.52 -0.86 -0.68
N ASN A 435 -32.75 -1.30 -0.96
CA ASN A 435 -33.91 -0.43 -0.94
C ASN A 435 -34.62 -0.41 0.43
N LEU A 436 -34.24 0.52 1.30
CA LEU A 436 -34.82 0.66 2.64
C LEU A 436 -36.28 1.11 2.59
N THR A 437 -36.72 1.77 1.51
CA THR A 437 -38.12 2.20 1.33
C THR A 437 -39.06 1.01 1.10
N GLN A 438 -38.51 -0.11 0.62
CA GLN A 438 -39.23 -1.38 0.44
C GLN A 438 -39.06 -2.34 1.62
N GLY A 439 -38.38 -1.91 2.69
CA GLY A 439 -38.18 -2.71 3.91
C GLY A 439 -37.03 -3.72 3.81
N SER A 440 -36.14 -3.63 2.82
CA SER A 440 -34.97 -4.49 2.72
C SER A 440 -33.99 -4.23 3.88
N ASP A 441 -33.54 -5.30 4.52
CA ASP A 441 -32.57 -5.23 5.63
C ASP A 441 -31.13 -5.35 5.10
N PRO A 442 -30.21 -4.40 5.43
CA PRO A 442 -28.79 -4.51 5.10
C PRO A 442 -28.13 -5.82 5.52
N LYS A 443 -28.64 -6.52 6.55
CA LYS A 443 -28.14 -7.84 6.96
C LYS A 443 -28.16 -8.87 5.84
N ASN A 444 -29.10 -8.75 4.91
CA ASN A 444 -29.24 -9.67 3.78
C ASN A 444 -27.99 -9.65 2.88
N ALA A 445 -27.27 -8.53 2.82
CA ALA A 445 -26.04 -8.43 2.03
C ALA A 445 -24.83 -9.12 2.69
N LEU A 446 -24.84 -9.30 4.03
CA LEU A 446 -23.66 -9.75 4.79
C LEU A 446 -23.14 -11.11 4.34
N HIS A 447 -24.03 -12.04 4.00
CA HIS A 447 -23.68 -13.39 3.55
C HIS A 447 -23.10 -13.45 2.13
N HIS A 448 -23.14 -12.33 1.42
CA HIS A 448 -22.66 -12.21 0.05
C HIS A 448 -21.42 -11.32 -0.08
N ILE A 449 -20.83 -10.86 1.03
CA ILE A 449 -19.61 -10.06 0.99
C ILE A 449 -18.43 -10.94 0.58
N GLN A 450 -17.92 -10.72 -0.63
CA GLN A 450 -16.83 -11.51 -1.19
C GLN A 450 -15.52 -10.74 -1.32
N THR A 451 -15.53 -9.45 -1.01
CA THR A 451 -14.35 -8.58 -1.09
C THR A 451 -13.95 -7.98 0.25
N SER A 452 -12.66 -7.65 0.41
CA SER A 452 -12.09 -7.00 1.60
C SER A 452 -12.47 -5.53 1.75
N HIS A 453 -12.97 -4.92 0.67
CA HIS A 453 -13.65 -3.63 0.67
C HIS A 453 -15.04 -3.80 0.07
N PHE A 454 -16.09 -3.45 0.81
CA PHE A 454 -17.48 -3.65 0.38
C PHE A 454 -18.31 -2.38 0.51
N THR A 455 -19.15 -2.10 -0.49
CA THR A 455 -19.98 -0.89 -0.49
C THR A 455 -21.47 -1.17 -0.38
N PHE A 456 -22.10 -0.54 0.59
CA PHE A 456 -23.55 -0.51 0.77
C PHE A 456 -24.11 0.77 0.16
N TYR A 457 -24.99 0.67 -0.83
CA TYR A 457 -25.78 1.79 -1.33
C TYR A 457 -27.17 1.70 -0.71
N LEU A 458 -27.57 2.73 0.02
CA LEU A 458 -28.82 2.77 0.77
C LEU A 458 -29.77 3.75 0.07
N LEU A 459 -30.84 3.23 -0.53
CA LEU A 459 -31.95 4.05 -1.01
C LEU A 459 -32.97 4.23 0.13
N CYS A 460 -33.26 5.47 0.50
CA CYS A 460 -34.08 5.79 1.67
C CYS A 460 -34.82 7.12 1.52
N ASP A 461 -35.89 7.28 2.30
CA ASP A 461 -36.75 8.47 2.29
C ASP A 461 -36.73 9.22 3.64
N SER A 462 -35.97 8.75 4.62
CA SER A 462 -35.84 9.38 5.94
C SER A 462 -34.48 9.12 6.59
N SER A 463 -34.00 10.08 7.39
CA SER A 463 -32.79 9.94 8.19
C SER A 463 -32.86 8.78 9.20
N THR A 464 -34.04 8.50 9.76
CA THR A 464 -34.24 7.37 10.69
C THR A 464 -33.92 6.02 10.06
N GLN A 465 -34.22 5.82 8.78
CA GLN A 465 -33.86 4.57 8.07
C GLN A 465 -32.34 4.43 7.95
N ILE A 466 -31.63 5.53 7.70
CA ILE A 466 -30.17 5.56 7.61
C ILE A 466 -29.55 5.21 8.97
N ASP A 467 -30.03 5.81 10.06
CA ASP A 467 -29.52 5.52 11.41
C ASP A 467 -29.65 4.03 11.76
N ILE A 468 -30.80 3.43 11.48
CA ILE A 468 -31.05 1.99 11.71
C ILE A 468 -30.14 1.13 10.84
N ALA A 469 -29.97 1.47 9.57
CA ALA A 469 -29.11 0.74 8.64
C ALA A 469 -27.63 0.82 9.04
N LEU A 470 -27.15 2.01 9.44
CA LEU A 470 -25.78 2.21 9.90
C LEU A 470 -25.49 1.41 11.18
N GLN A 471 -26.39 1.48 12.17
CA GLN A 471 -26.27 0.66 13.39
C GLN A 471 -26.23 -0.83 13.06
N THR A 472 -27.04 -1.27 12.10
CA THR A 472 -27.08 -2.66 11.64
C THR A 472 -25.76 -3.08 10.99
N ILE A 473 -25.23 -2.29 10.06
CA ILE A 473 -23.95 -2.56 9.38
C ILE A 473 -22.82 -2.60 10.41
N LEU A 474 -22.68 -1.58 11.26
CA LEU A 474 -21.58 -1.46 12.22
C LEU A 474 -21.58 -2.56 13.29
N SER A 475 -22.75 -3.08 13.67
CA SER A 475 -22.85 -4.15 14.67
C SER A 475 -22.58 -5.56 14.12
N HIS A 476 -22.60 -5.76 12.80
CA HIS A 476 -22.47 -7.10 12.19
C HIS A 476 -21.25 -7.24 11.27
N CYS A 477 -20.70 -6.14 10.76
CA CYS A 477 -19.53 -6.15 9.88
C CYS A 477 -18.22 -6.28 10.66
N ASN A 478 -17.25 -7.01 10.09
CA ASN A 478 -15.91 -7.14 10.63
C ASN A 478 -15.07 -5.91 10.23
N ILE A 479 -15.03 -4.89 11.08
CA ILE A 479 -14.32 -3.62 10.83
C ILE A 479 -12.82 -3.66 11.18
N HIS A 480 -12.32 -4.76 11.77
CA HIS A 480 -10.92 -4.85 12.19
C HIS A 480 -9.98 -5.22 11.04
N THR A 481 -10.50 -5.91 10.02
CA THR A 481 -9.69 -6.52 8.96
C THR A 481 -10.28 -6.31 7.56
N MET A 482 -11.39 -5.57 7.48
CA MET A 482 -12.07 -5.21 6.23
C MET A 482 -12.48 -3.75 6.27
N LEU A 483 -12.69 -3.20 5.07
CA LEU A 483 -13.13 -1.83 4.84
C LEU A 483 -14.56 -1.82 4.29
N TYR A 484 -15.33 -0.80 4.66
CA TYR A 484 -16.68 -0.61 4.16
C TYR A 484 -16.90 0.83 3.72
N SER A 485 -17.72 1.00 2.70
CA SER A 485 -18.28 2.30 2.36
C SER A 485 -19.81 2.22 2.40
N VAL A 486 -20.44 3.27 2.90
CA VAL A 486 -21.90 3.38 2.93
C VAL A 486 -22.27 4.64 2.18
N VAL A 487 -23.06 4.48 1.12
CA VAL A 487 -23.54 5.58 0.28
C VAL A 487 -25.02 5.77 0.54
N CYS A 488 -25.38 6.88 1.17
CA CYS A 488 -26.76 7.26 1.39
C CYS A 488 -27.29 7.99 0.16
N ILE A 489 -28.31 7.45 -0.49
CA ILE A 489 -29.02 8.11 -1.60
C ILE A 489 -30.26 8.75 -0.97
N TYR A 490 -30.11 10.01 -0.57
CA TYR A 490 -31.09 10.79 0.18
C TYR A 490 -30.79 12.27 0.00
N ASN A 491 -31.81 13.10 -0.28
CA ASN A 491 -31.58 14.50 -0.65
C ASN A 491 -31.54 15.47 0.53
N ASP A 492 -32.05 15.12 1.72
CA ASP A 492 -31.97 16.02 2.89
C ASP A 492 -30.68 15.82 3.68
N ILE A 493 -30.27 16.85 4.40
CA ILE A 493 -29.04 16.84 5.21
C ILE A 493 -29.24 15.94 6.44
N LEU A 494 -28.28 15.04 6.64
CA LEU A 494 -28.19 14.10 7.76
C LEU A 494 -27.57 14.75 9.00
N ASP A 495 -27.85 14.18 10.17
CA ASP A 495 -27.18 14.57 11.42
C ASP A 495 -25.77 13.95 11.46
N ASP A 496 -24.80 14.69 10.94
CA ASP A 496 -23.38 14.35 10.94
C ASP A 496 -22.85 14.03 12.35
N SER A 497 -23.38 14.72 13.38
CA SER A 497 -22.97 14.48 14.76
C SER A 497 -23.41 13.11 15.28
N ALA A 498 -24.60 12.64 14.88
CA ALA A 498 -25.11 11.32 15.26
C ALA A 498 -24.32 10.19 14.57
N ILE A 499 -23.98 10.39 13.30
CA ILE A 499 -23.17 9.44 12.53
C ILE A 499 -21.76 9.38 13.13
N ALA A 500 -21.13 10.52 13.40
CA ALA A 500 -19.83 10.57 14.06
C ALA A 500 -19.84 9.77 15.38
N ARG A 501 -20.82 10.00 16.26
CA ARG A 501 -20.98 9.24 17.51
C ARG A 501 -21.06 7.73 17.30
N THR A 502 -21.68 7.29 16.21
CA THR A 502 -21.81 5.86 15.86
C THR A 502 -20.48 5.28 15.38
N LEU A 503 -19.65 6.08 14.70
CA LEU A 503 -18.34 5.67 14.18
C LEU A 503 -17.23 5.66 15.25
N LEU A 504 -17.36 6.40 16.34
CA LEU A 504 -16.36 6.44 17.44
C LEU A 504 -16.08 5.06 18.07
N ALA A 505 -16.95 4.06 17.90
CA ALA A 505 -16.70 2.69 18.38
C ALA A 505 -15.54 1.98 17.62
N ALA A 506 -15.08 2.53 16.48
CA ALA A 506 -14.06 1.93 15.62
C ALA A 506 -12.61 2.43 15.85
N ILE A 507 -12.35 3.17 16.95
CA ILE A 507 -11.13 3.97 17.18
C ILE A 507 -9.83 3.17 17.43
N ASN A 508 -9.81 1.84 17.36
CA ASN A 508 -8.58 1.06 17.58
C ASN A 508 -8.30 0.01 16.51
N THR A 509 -8.50 0.38 15.25
CA THR A 509 -8.17 -0.48 14.10
C THR A 509 -6.84 -0.06 13.47
N PHE A 510 -6.16 -0.97 12.76
CA PHE A 510 -4.99 -0.64 11.95
C PHE A 510 -5.25 0.55 11.01
N TYR A 511 -6.43 0.58 10.38
CA TYR A 511 -6.85 1.65 9.46
C TYR A 511 -6.92 3.02 10.14
N TYR A 512 -7.45 3.06 11.37
CA TYR A 512 -7.45 4.27 12.17
C TYR A 512 -6.03 4.72 12.54
N ARG A 513 -5.16 3.78 12.95
CA ARG A 513 -3.77 4.11 13.32
C ARG A 513 -2.94 4.65 12.15
N MET A 514 -3.25 4.27 10.91
CA MET A 514 -2.61 4.82 9.72
C MET A 514 -2.83 6.33 9.53
N MET A 515 -3.82 6.93 10.22
CA MET A 515 -4.20 8.35 10.10
C MET A 515 -3.70 9.22 11.24
N HIS A 516 -2.76 8.74 12.07
CA HIS A 516 -2.38 9.44 13.30
C HIS A 516 -1.97 10.91 13.15
N PHE A 517 -1.38 11.26 12.01
CA PHE A 517 -0.88 12.61 11.75
C PHE A 517 -1.81 13.45 10.88
N GLN A 518 -3.07 13.03 10.71
CA GLN A 518 -4.07 13.70 9.90
C GLN A 518 -5.36 13.87 10.72
N ASP A 519 -6.00 15.01 10.56
CA ASP A 519 -7.20 15.38 11.33
C ASP A 519 -8.53 14.92 10.70
N THR A 520 -8.52 13.87 9.85
CA THR A 520 -9.71 13.49 9.08
C THR A 520 -10.25 12.09 9.38
N TYR A 521 -11.58 11.93 9.28
CA TYR A 521 -12.29 10.65 9.39
C TYR A 521 -12.08 9.73 8.18
N ASP A 522 -11.30 10.17 7.21
CA ASP A 522 -11.27 9.57 5.88
C ASP A 522 -10.66 8.17 5.86
N ARG A 523 -10.01 7.62 6.90
CA ARG A 523 -9.65 6.18 6.87
C ARG A 523 -10.12 5.40 8.08
N LEU A 524 -11.30 5.78 8.58
CA LEU A 524 -12.08 4.84 9.36
C LEU A 524 -12.34 3.55 8.56
N PRO A 525 -12.50 2.41 9.24
CA PRO A 525 -12.87 1.17 8.57
C PRO A 525 -14.24 1.27 7.87
N VAL A 526 -15.04 2.29 8.20
CA VAL A 526 -16.29 2.61 7.50
C VAL A 526 -16.28 4.08 7.07
N ARG A 527 -16.39 4.32 5.76
CA ARG A 527 -16.60 5.66 5.17
C ARG A 527 -18.07 5.88 4.86
N ILE A 528 -18.57 7.09 5.13
CA ILE A 528 -19.96 7.46 4.85
C ILE A 528 -19.98 8.53 3.76
N PHE A 529 -20.74 8.25 2.71
CA PHE A 529 -20.99 9.18 1.61
C PHE A 529 -22.47 9.50 1.54
N GLN A 530 -22.80 10.67 1.02
CA GLN A 530 -24.18 11.01 0.67
C GLN A 530 -24.25 11.59 -0.73
N LEU A 531 -25.10 11.02 -1.58
CA LEU A 531 -25.33 11.47 -2.94
C LEU A 531 -26.47 12.48 -2.98
N PHE A 532 -26.20 13.68 -3.52
CA PHE A 532 -27.16 14.76 -3.72
C PHE A 532 -27.41 14.98 -5.20
N GLU A 533 -28.68 15.16 -5.58
CA GLU A 533 -29.05 15.58 -6.95
C GLU A 533 -29.14 17.12 -7.06
N THR A 534 -29.43 17.78 -5.95
CA THR A 534 -29.63 19.23 -5.86
C THR A 534 -28.34 19.94 -5.48
N LEU A 535 -27.88 20.86 -6.34
CA LEU A 535 -26.65 21.64 -6.12
C LEU A 535 -26.72 22.49 -4.85
N GLU A 536 -27.85 23.13 -4.58
CA GLU A 536 -28.02 24.01 -3.42
C GLU A 536 -27.87 23.23 -2.09
N THR A 537 -28.47 22.04 -2.00
CA THR A 537 -28.35 21.19 -0.80
C THR A 537 -26.96 20.61 -0.66
N PHE A 538 -26.35 20.18 -1.77
CA PHE A 538 -24.95 19.73 -1.78
C PHE A 538 -23.98 20.79 -1.24
N LEU A 539 -24.06 22.02 -1.74
CA LEU A 539 -23.23 23.14 -1.29
C LEU A 539 -23.47 23.49 0.18
N HIS A 540 -24.69 23.27 0.67
CA HIS A 540 -24.99 23.45 2.09
C HIS A 540 -24.37 22.33 2.93
N ALA A 541 -24.49 21.07 2.49
CA ALA A 541 -23.91 19.91 3.15
C ALA A 541 -22.38 20.00 3.25
N GLN A 542 -21.69 20.46 2.20
CA GLN A 542 -20.23 20.68 2.21
C GLN A 542 -19.76 21.61 3.33
N LYS A 543 -20.59 22.54 3.78
CA LYS A 543 -20.26 23.47 4.87
C LYS A 543 -20.56 22.92 6.25
N LEU A 544 -21.42 21.90 6.33
CA LEU A 544 -21.93 21.35 7.60
C LEU A 544 -21.26 20.04 7.97
N TYR A 545 -20.94 19.19 7.00
CA TYR A 545 -20.41 17.86 7.25
C TYR A 545 -18.94 17.87 7.63
N SER A 546 -18.61 17.05 8.62
CA SER A 546 -17.25 16.75 9.07
C SER A 546 -16.90 15.27 8.87
N CYS A 547 -17.85 14.33 9.01
CA CYS A 547 -17.59 12.90 8.85
C CYS A 547 -18.26 12.25 7.63
N ILE A 548 -19.30 12.88 7.08
CA ILE A 548 -19.96 12.43 5.85
C ILE A 548 -19.32 13.14 4.64
N ASN A 549 -18.89 12.38 3.65
CA ASN A 549 -18.37 12.92 2.39
C ASN A 549 -19.55 13.18 1.42
N PRO A 550 -19.91 14.45 1.13
CA PRO A 550 -20.97 14.75 0.18
C PRO A 550 -20.50 14.50 -1.26
N ILE A 551 -21.39 13.94 -2.08
CA ILE A 551 -21.16 13.68 -3.51
C ILE A 551 -22.28 14.36 -4.31
N LEU A 552 -21.91 15.08 -5.37
CA LEU A 552 -22.89 15.64 -6.30
C LEU A 552 -23.12 14.71 -7.49
N LEU A 553 -24.37 14.32 -7.75
CA LEU A 553 -24.75 13.73 -9.03
C LEU A 553 -24.81 14.85 -10.08
N LEU A 554 -23.85 14.88 -11.00
CA LEU A 554 -23.79 15.88 -12.06
C LEU A 554 -24.78 15.50 -13.18
N THR A 555 -25.80 16.34 -13.36
CA THR A 555 -26.86 16.20 -14.36
C THR A 555 -26.84 17.39 -15.33
N PRO A 556 -27.48 17.28 -16.50
CA PRO A 556 -27.64 18.43 -17.41
C PRO A 556 -28.26 19.67 -16.74
N GLU A 557 -29.17 19.46 -15.79
CA GLU A 557 -29.91 20.52 -15.11
C GLU A 557 -29.01 21.32 -14.15
N ASN A 558 -28.25 20.64 -13.30
CA ASN A 558 -27.40 21.32 -12.33
C ASN A 558 -26.04 21.77 -12.91
N TYR A 559 -25.56 21.12 -13.99
CA TYR A 559 -24.30 21.48 -14.65
C TYR A 559 -24.27 22.93 -15.11
N THR A 560 -25.36 23.45 -15.68
CA THR A 560 -25.40 24.83 -16.21
C THR A 560 -25.11 25.87 -15.12
N LYS A 561 -25.57 25.62 -13.89
CA LYS A 561 -25.28 26.48 -12.73
C LYS A 561 -23.86 26.23 -12.22
N LEU A 562 -23.48 24.97 -12.08
CA LEU A 562 -22.19 24.59 -11.52
C LEU A 562 -21.01 25.06 -12.39
N SER A 563 -21.12 24.95 -13.71
CA SER A 563 -20.07 25.36 -14.65
C SER A 563 -19.84 26.88 -14.66
N GLN A 564 -20.68 27.66 -13.97
CA GLN A 564 -20.53 29.10 -13.79
C GLN A 564 -19.96 29.45 -12.41
N VAL A 565 -19.81 28.47 -11.51
CA VAL A 565 -19.22 28.65 -10.18
C VAL A 565 -17.73 28.41 -10.28
N ASP A 566 -16.94 29.30 -9.69
CA ASP A 566 -15.51 29.09 -9.55
C ASP A 566 -15.26 28.06 -8.44
N ILE A 567 -14.62 26.95 -8.80
CA ILE A 567 -14.37 25.82 -7.90
C ILE A 567 -12.98 26.00 -7.33
N ALA A 568 -12.91 26.47 -6.08
CA ALA A 568 -11.63 26.65 -5.40
C ALA A 568 -10.85 25.34 -5.23
N TYR A 569 -11.58 24.23 -4.96
CA TYR A 569 -11.02 22.90 -4.81
C TYR A 569 -11.97 21.85 -5.42
N PRO A 570 -11.47 20.89 -6.21
CA PRO A 570 -12.28 19.79 -6.73
C PRO A 570 -13.00 19.03 -5.61
N PHE A 571 -14.19 18.51 -5.90
CA PHE A 571 -14.99 17.76 -4.93
C PHE A 571 -15.59 16.49 -5.55
N PRO A 572 -16.01 15.51 -4.74
CA PRO A 572 -16.63 14.28 -5.24
C PRO A 572 -17.84 14.52 -6.15
N ILE A 573 -17.79 13.99 -7.37
CA ILE A 573 -18.90 14.01 -8.32
C ILE A 573 -19.18 12.64 -8.94
N VAL A 574 -20.44 12.42 -9.30
CA VAL A 574 -20.86 11.26 -10.11
C VAL A 574 -21.46 11.78 -11.40
N ILE A 575 -20.95 11.34 -12.54
CA ILE A 575 -21.49 11.71 -13.84
C ILE A 575 -22.73 10.86 -14.14
N GLN A 576 -23.86 11.54 -14.38
CA GLN A 576 -25.08 10.87 -14.83
C GLN A 576 -24.83 10.13 -16.13
N LYS A 577 -25.44 8.95 -16.26
CA LYS A 577 -25.36 8.13 -17.47
C LYS A 577 -25.67 8.92 -18.75
N GLY A 578 -24.74 8.90 -19.69
CA GLY A 578 -24.85 9.52 -21.01
C GLY A 578 -24.47 11.01 -21.05
N PHE A 579 -23.96 11.57 -19.96
CA PHE A 579 -23.69 13.01 -19.82
C PHE A 579 -22.21 13.40 -19.99
N ALA A 580 -21.29 12.42 -19.98
CA ALA A 580 -19.86 12.71 -20.00
C ALA A 580 -19.39 13.55 -21.20
N LYS A 581 -20.03 13.39 -22.37
CA LYS A 581 -19.66 14.13 -23.59
C LYS A 581 -19.92 15.63 -23.48
N GLN A 582 -20.95 16.02 -22.76
CA GLN A 582 -21.38 17.41 -22.63
C GLN A 582 -20.54 18.18 -21.60
N CYS A 583 -19.96 17.48 -20.60
CA CYS A 583 -19.15 18.09 -19.55
C CYS A 583 -17.63 17.85 -19.68
N ILE A 584 -17.16 17.12 -20.70
CA ILE A 584 -15.72 16.74 -20.81
C ILE A 584 -14.76 17.92 -20.78
N GLN A 585 -15.11 19.04 -21.40
CA GLN A 585 -14.22 20.20 -21.44
C GLN A 585 -14.03 20.79 -20.02
N TRP A 586 -15.14 20.93 -19.29
CA TRP A 586 -15.12 21.35 -17.90
C TRP A 586 -14.39 20.33 -17.01
N LEU A 587 -14.59 19.03 -17.22
CA LEU A 587 -13.84 18.00 -16.48
C LEU A 587 -12.33 18.09 -16.72
N LYS A 588 -11.87 18.36 -17.95
CA LYS A 588 -10.45 18.58 -18.24
C LYS A 588 -9.87 19.80 -17.53
N GLU A 589 -10.67 20.84 -17.38
CA GLU A 589 -10.23 22.07 -16.72
C GLU A 589 -10.19 21.92 -15.21
N GLN A 590 -11.13 21.17 -14.62
CA GLN A 590 -11.34 21.13 -13.17
C GLN A 590 -10.85 19.85 -12.48
N TYR A 591 -10.75 18.72 -13.19
CA TYR A 591 -10.53 17.38 -12.59
C TYR A 591 -9.37 16.59 -13.20
N THR A 592 -8.52 17.19 -14.04
CA THR A 592 -7.40 16.45 -14.66
C THR A 592 -6.43 15.90 -13.60
N GLU A 593 -6.09 16.70 -12.59
CA GLU A 593 -5.21 16.32 -11.47
C GLU A 593 -5.97 15.67 -10.30
N SER A 594 -7.28 15.45 -10.43
CA SER A 594 -8.12 14.91 -9.36
C SER A 594 -9.22 13.97 -9.86
N ILE A 595 -8.89 13.15 -10.85
CA ILE A 595 -9.83 12.25 -11.54
C ILE A 595 -10.45 11.21 -10.58
N GLU A 596 -9.76 10.88 -9.50
CA GLU A 596 -10.20 9.98 -8.44
C GLU A 596 -11.41 10.49 -7.65
N LEU A 597 -11.73 11.78 -7.76
CA LEU A 597 -12.97 12.40 -7.27
C LEU A 597 -14.15 12.26 -8.24
N VAL A 598 -13.96 11.66 -9.42
CA VAL A 598 -14.98 11.51 -10.45
C VAL A 598 -15.36 10.04 -10.62
N SER A 599 -16.64 9.75 -10.44
CA SER A 599 -17.24 8.44 -10.66
C SER A 599 -18.36 8.54 -11.68
N PHE A 600 -18.87 7.40 -12.13
CA PHE A 600 -19.73 7.32 -13.31
C PHE A 600 -20.86 6.33 -13.04
N GLN A 601 -22.04 6.61 -13.60
CA GLN A 601 -23.14 5.64 -13.65
C GLN A 601 -23.04 4.68 -14.86
N ASP A 602 -22.09 4.91 -15.77
CA ASP A 602 -21.95 4.16 -17.02
C ASP A 602 -20.47 3.96 -17.41
N GLU A 603 -20.10 2.73 -17.75
CA GLU A 603 -18.71 2.37 -18.11
C GLU A 603 -18.26 3.05 -19.42
N ALA A 604 -19.17 3.26 -20.37
CA ALA A 604 -18.80 3.90 -21.63
C ALA A 604 -18.43 5.38 -21.42
N ASP A 605 -19.13 6.06 -20.52
CA ASP A 605 -18.80 7.42 -20.09
C ASP A 605 -17.47 7.48 -19.36
N GLN A 606 -17.22 6.57 -18.41
CA GLN A 606 -15.93 6.47 -17.72
C GLN A 606 -14.78 6.31 -18.71
N LYS A 607 -14.89 5.33 -19.62
CA LYS A 607 -13.89 5.06 -20.64
C LYS A 607 -13.66 6.27 -21.55
N TYR A 608 -14.74 6.97 -21.92
CA TYR A 608 -14.67 8.17 -22.74
C TYR A 608 -13.90 9.30 -22.05
N VAL A 609 -14.20 9.58 -20.78
CA VAL A 609 -13.49 10.62 -20.01
C VAL A 609 -12.01 10.29 -19.85
N TYR A 610 -11.69 9.07 -19.40
CA TYR A 610 -10.29 8.63 -19.21
C TYR A 610 -9.50 8.76 -20.51
N THR A 611 -10.05 8.24 -21.61
CA THR A 611 -9.41 8.33 -22.94
C THR A 611 -9.22 9.79 -23.37
N SER A 612 -10.22 10.64 -23.13
CA SER A 612 -10.20 12.04 -23.53
C SER A 612 -9.17 12.87 -22.75
N MET A 613 -8.87 12.49 -21.50
CA MET A 613 -7.88 13.10 -20.63
C MET A 613 -6.48 12.51 -20.82
N GLY A 614 -6.32 11.47 -21.65
CA GLY A 614 -5.04 10.76 -21.80
C GLY A 614 -4.70 9.88 -20.59
N ILE A 615 -5.68 9.61 -19.73
CA ILE A 615 -5.53 8.78 -18.53
C ILE A 615 -5.67 7.32 -18.96
N PRO A 616 -4.70 6.44 -18.63
CA PRO A 616 -4.81 5.02 -18.91
C PRO A 616 -6.04 4.41 -18.24
N TYR A 617 -6.89 3.74 -19.03
CA TYR A 617 -8.05 3.00 -18.53
C TYR A 617 -7.72 1.51 -18.48
N SER A 618 -7.89 0.87 -17.31
CA SER A 618 -7.61 -0.55 -17.10
C SER A 618 -8.85 -1.28 -16.56
N ASN A 619 -9.33 -2.29 -17.29
CA ASN A 619 -10.44 -3.17 -16.87
C ASN A 619 -9.91 -4.33 -16.01
N ALA A 620 -9.12 -4.02 -14.98
CA ALA A 620 -8.37 -5.02 -14.22
C ALA A 620 -9.27 -6.10 -13.57
N VAL A 621 -10.42 -5.70 -13.02
CA VAL A 621 -11.38 -6.61 -12.35
C VAL A 621 -12.81 -6.09 -12.50
N SER A 622 -13.75 -6.94 -12.94
CA SER A 622 -15.19 -6.66 -12.86
C SER A 622 -15.76 -7.24 -11.55
N PHE A 623 -16.39 -6.36 -10.77
CA PHE A 623 -17.06 -6.69 -9.52
C PHE A 623 -18.57 -6.69 -9.68
N LYS A 624 -19.24 -7.53 -8.91
CA LYS A 624 -20.68 -7.67 -8.89
C LYS A 624 -21.31 -6.80 -7.81
N THR A 625 -22.43 -6.17 -8.14
CA THR A 625 -23.37 -5.51 -7.24
C THR A 625 -24.60 -6.39 -7.04
N LEU A 626 -25.00 -6.58 -5.79
CA LEU A 626 -26.30 -7.17 -5.43
C LEU A 626 -27.40 -6.11 -5.45
N LEU A 627 -28.59 -6.52 -5.87
CA LEU A 627 -29.79 -5.70 -5.82
C LEU A 627 -30.73 -6.34 -4.80
N LEU A 628 -31.03 -5.63 -3.71
CA LEU A 628 -31.76 -6.13 -2.53
C LEU A 628 -32.92 -5.22 -2.14
#